data_AF-R4WAG3-F1
#
_entry.id   AF-R4WAG3-F1
#
_cell.length_a   1.000
_cell.length_b   1.000
_cell.length_c   1.000
_cell.angle_alpha   90.00
_cell.angle_beta   90.00
_cell.angle_gamma   90.00
#
_symmetry.space_group_name_H-M   'P 1'
#
loop_
_entity.id
_entity.type
_entity.pdbx_description
1 polymer ?
#
loop_
_entity_poly.entity_id
_entity_poly.type
_entity_poly.pdbx_seq_one_letter_code
_entity_poly.pdbx_strand_id
1 'polypeptide(L)' 'MECPRCGGEIETYSLAGHDADICESCGYVGVAVEHQSEPEEFESWTDALERFYEEQSA' A
#
# COMPACT_ATOMS: atom_id res chain seq x y z
N MET A 1 23.86 -2.68 -3.37
CA MET A 1 22.89 -3.24 -4.35
C MET A 1 22.15 -2.07 -4.98
N GLU A 2 21.70 -2.15 -6.24
CA GLU A 2 21.00 -1.05 -6.92
C GLU A 2 19.48 -1.16 -6.72
N CYS A 3 18.83 -0.04 -6.39
CA CYS A 3 17.39 0.02 -6.17
C CYS A 3 16.62 -0.13 -7.49
N PRO A 4 15.72 -1.12 -7.62
CA PRO A 4 14.97 -1.34 -8.85
C PRO A 4 13.95 -0.23 -9.17
N ARG A 5 13.63 0.66 -8.21
CA ARG A 5 12.67 1.75 -8.41
C ARG A 5 13.31 3.05 -8.87
N CYS A 6 14.50 3.38 -8.39
CA CYS A 6 15.12 4.68 -8.65
C CYS A 6 16.60 4.63 -9.03
N GLY A 7 17.22 3.44 -9.09
CA GLY A 7 18.66 3.28 -9.37
C GLY A 7 19.59 3.75 -8.26
N GLY A 8 19.04 4.14 -7.10
CA GLY A 8 19.82 4.54 -5.93
C GLY A 8 20.52 3.35 -5.25
N GLU A 9 21.44 3.63 -4.35
CA GLU A 9 22.08 2.59 -3.54
C GLU A 9 21.10 2.06 -2.46
N ILE A 10 21.14 0.74 -2.24
CA ILE A 10 20.47 0.08 -1.12
C ILE A 10 21.47 -0.07 0.03
N GLU A 11 21.07 0.39 1.20
CA GLU A 11 21.79 0.24 2.46
C GLU A 11 21.23 -0.91 3.29
N THR A 12 22.09 -1.53 4.09
CA THR A 12 21.74 -2.61 5.02
C THR A 12 22.04 -2.18 6.45
N TYR A 13 21.02 -2.22 7.30
CA TYR A 13 21.13 -1.94 8.74
C TYR A 13 21.11 -3.23 9.55
N SER A 14 22.03 -3.37 10.51
CA SER A 14 22.12 -4.55 11.39
C SER A 14 21.89 -4.18 12.85
N LEU A 15 20.94 -4.85 13.53
CA LEU A 15 20.66 -4.67 14.95
C LEU A 15 20.24 -5.98 15.63
N ALA A 16 20.90 -6.32 16.74
CA ALA A 16 20.59 -7.51 17.55
C ALA A 16 20.56 -8.83 16.73
N GLY A 17 21.37 -8.94 15.67
CA GLY A 17 21.42 -10.12 14.80
C GLY A 17 20.36 -10.15 13.69
N HIS A 18 19.64 -9.05 13.48
CA HIS A 18 18.70 -8.88 12.39
C HIS A 18 19.23 -7.86 11.38
N ASP A 19 19.04 -8.15 10.10
CA ASP A 19 19.40 -7.26 8.99
C ASP A 19 18.13 -6.71 8.30
N ALA A 20 18.19 -5.45 7.87
CA ALA A 20 17.13 -4.81 7.11
C ALA A 20 17.72 -3.98 5.96
N ASP A 21 17.23 -4.23 4.75
CA ASP A 21 17.63 -3.50 3.54
C ASP A 21 16.65 -2.35 3.24
N ILE A 22 17.18 -1.16 2.94
CA ILE A 22 16.38 0.01 2.56
C ILE A 22 17.09 0.87 1.52
N CYS A 23 16.34 1.39 0.56
CA CYS A 23 16.77 2.52 -0.27
C CYS A 23 16.32 3.82 0.37
N GLU A 24 17.23 4.59 0.95
CA GLU A 24 16.90 5.87 1.61
C GLU A 24 16.36 6.92 0.65
N SER A 25 16.69 6.81 -0.64
CA SER A 25 16.26 7.78 -1.65
C SER A 25 14.76 7.71 -1.97
N CYS A 26 14.14 6.53 -1.90
CA CYS A 26 12.74 6.35 -2.31
C CYS A 26 11.91 5.46 -1.36
N GLY A 27 12.50 4.93 -0.30
CA GLY A 27 11.84 4.08 0.69
C GLY A 27 11.56 2.65 0.22
N TYR A 28 12.21 2.16 -0.84
CA TYR A 28 12.07 0.77 -1.27
C TYR A 28 12.75 -0.19 -0.29
N VAL A 29 12.05 -1.27 0.10
CA VAL A 29 12.52 -2.27 1.09
C VAL A 29 12.39 -3.72 0.61
N GLY A 30 12.08 -3.97 -0.66
CA GLY A 30 12.10 -5.33 -1.25
C GLY A 30 11.04 -6.32 -0.75
N VAL A 31 10.22 -5.95 0.24
CA VAL A 31 9.15 -6.80 0.77
C VAL A 31 7.97 -6.83 -0.22
N ALA A 32 7.60 -8.03 -0.65
CA ALA A 32 6.34 -8.23 -1.37
C ALA A 32 5.18 -7.89 -0.43
N VAL A 33 4.40 -6.87 -0.78
CA VAL A 33 3.20 -6.47 -0.04
C VAL A 33 2.00 -6.59 -0.97
N GLU A 34 0.91 -7.16 -0.46
CA GLU A 34 -0.37 -7.13 -1.15
C GLU A 34 -1.08 -5.83 -0.80
N HIS A 35 -1.28 -4.98 -1.80
CA HIS A 35 -2.02 -3.72 -1.66
C HIS A 35 -3.54 -3.89 -1.84
N GLN A 36 -3.98 -5.13 -2.05
CA GLN A 36 -5.38 -5.45 -2.19
C GLN A 36 -5.93 -5.77 -0.80
N SER A 37 -7.05 -5.14 -0.46
CA SER A 37 -7.89 -5.62 0.63
C SER A 37 -8.55 -6.94 0.22
N GLU A 38 -8.92 -7.76 1.19
CA GLU A 38 -9.77 -8.92 0.96
C GLU A 38 -11.05 -8.48 0.22
N PRO A 39 -11.47 -9.18 -0.85
CA PRO A 39 -12.68 -8.81 -1.56
C PRO A 39 -13.90 -9.03 -0.66
N GLU A 40 -14.53 -7.94 -0.27
CA GLU A 40 -15.84 -7.95 0.39
C GLU A 40 -16.92 -7.61 -0.64
N GLU A 41 -18.12 -8.16 -0.48
CA GLU A 41 -19.26 -7.70 -1.28
C GLU A 41 -19.68 -6.32 -0.79
N PHE A 42 -19.44 -5.31 -1.62
CA PHE A 42 -19.92 -3.95 -1.41
C PHE A 42 -21.24 -3.72 -2.15
N GLU A 43 -22.07 -2.81 -1.63
CA GLU A 43 -23.23 -2.31 -2.37
C GLU A 43 -22.79 -1.70 -3.72
N SER A 44 -23.64 -1.77 -4.74
CA SER A 44 -23.29 -1.16 -6.02
C SER A 44 -23.25 0.37 -5.89
N TRP A 45 -22.50 1.02 -6.77
CA TRP A 45 -22.50 2.50 -6.83
C TRP A 45 -23.89 3.08 -7.06
N THR A 46 -24.74 2.36 -7.80
CA THR A 46 -26.13 2.78 -8.02
C THR A 46 -26.91 2.75 -6.72
N ASP A 47 -26.86 1.62 -5.98
CA ASP A 47 -27.57 1.46 -4.72
C ASP A 47 -27.10 2.49 -3.67
N ALA A 48 -25.79 2.73 -3.59
CA ALA A 48 -25.21 3.71 -2.68
C ALA A 48 -25.69 5.14 -2.96
N LEU A 49 -25.76 5.51 -4.25
CA LEU A 49 -26.21 6.83 -4.66
C LEU A 49 -27.71 7.01 -4.48
N GLU A 50 -28.51 5.98 -4.78
CA GLU A 50 -29.96 5.99 -4.55
C GLU A 50 -30.27 6.20 -3.07
N ARG A 51 -29.68 5.39 -2.18
CA ARG A 51 -29.82 5.53 -0.73
C ARG A 51 -29.45 6.93 -0.24
N PHE A 52 -28.34 7.48 -0.72
CA PHE A 52 -27.91 8.84 -0.35
C PHE A 52 -28.96 9.90 -0.74
N TYR A 53 -29.53 9.83 -1.95
CA TYR A 53 -30.53 10.82 -2.37
C TYR A 53 -31.85 10.66 -1.64
N GLU A 54 -32.27 9.43 -1.32
CA GLU A 54 -33.45 9.16 -0.51
C GLU A 54 -33.31 9.74 0.91
N GLU A 55 -32.16 9.52 1.56
CA GLU A 55 -31.87 10.05 2.90
C GLU A 55 -31.87 11.59 2.95
N GLN A 56 -31.43 12.25 1.87
CA GLN A 56 -31.32 13.71 1.79
C GLN A 56 -32.61 14.42 1.38
N SER A 57 -33.60 13.67 0.88
CA SER A 57 -34.89 14.20 0.43
C SER A 57 -36.02 13.98 1.45
N ALA A 58 -35.70 13.42 2.62
CA ALA A 58 -36.61 13.17 3.74
C ALA A 58 -36.69 14.34 4.74
#